data_AF-A0A924JRE3-F1
#
_entry.id   AF-A0A924JRE3-F1
#
_cell.length_a   1.000
_cell.length_b   1.000
_cell.length_c   1.000
_cell.angle_alpha   90.00
_cell.angle_beta   90.00
_cell.angle_gamma   90.00
#
_symmetry.space_group_name_H-M   'P 1'
#
loop_
_entity.id
_entity.type
_entity.pdbx_description
1 polymer ?
#
loop_
_entity_poly.entity_id
_entity_poly.type
_entity_poly.pdbx_seq_one_letter_code
_entity_poly.pdbx_strand_id
1 'polypeptide(L)' 'SALGVDVEVVSRSNGSDRFVFVINRSEHEVSFSGTGTELTTGDHVDGALAVPAGAVRVLRERIR' A
#
# COMPACT_ATOMS: atom_id res chain seq x y z
N SER A 1 9.86 4.85 -11.05
CA SER A 1 9.37 5.64 -9.90
C SER A 1 9.57 4.81 -8.66
N ALA A 2 10.70 4.95 -7.98
CA ALA A 2 11.04 4.12 -6.83
C ALA A 2 10.66 4.88 -5.57
N LEU A 3 9.86 4.27 -4.69
CA LEU A 3 9.31 4.86 -3.47
C LEU A 3 10.39 5.36 -2.46
N GLY A 4 11.67 5.09 -2.72
CA GLY A 4 12.79 5.37 -1.83
C GLY A 4 13.28 4.11 -1.13
N VAL A 5 14.51 4.13 -0.62
CA VAL A 5 15.13 2.99 0.08
C VAL A 5 14.50 2.70 1.43
N ASP A 6 13.81 3.69 2.00
CA ASP A 6 13.14 3.58 3.30
C ASP A 6 11.71 3.02 3.21
N VAL A 7 11.24 2.70 1.99
CA VAL A 7 9.92 2.13 1.76
C VAL A 7 10.05 0.66 1.38
N GLU A 8 9.46 -0.20 2.20
CA GLU A 8 9.36 -1.63 1.94
C GLU A 8 7.96 -1.98 1.44
N VAL A 9 7.89 -2.80 0.39
CA VAL A 9 6.63 -3.31 -0.17
C VAL A 9 6.63 -4.82 -0.12
N VAL A 10 5.70 -5.37 0.66
CA VAL A 10 5.52 -6.83 0.78
C VAL A 10 4.15 -7.19 0.22
N SER A 11 4.09 -8.25 -0.59
CA SER A 11 2.81 -8.76 -1.11
C SER A 11 2.57 -10.19 -0.64
N ARG A 12 1.32 -10.46 -0.23
CA ARG A 12 0.81 -11.80 0.08
C ARG A 12 -0.46 -12.03 -0.73
N SER A 13 -0.77 -13.27 -1.08
CA SER A 13 -2.00 -13.60 -1.78
C SER A 13 -2.64 -14.87 -1.22
N ASN A 14 -3.95 -15.00 -1.43
CA ASN A 14 -4.73 -16.17 -1.01
C ASN A 14 -5.62 -16.74 -2.14
N GLY A 15 -5.23 -16.55 -3.40
CA GLY A 15 -5.95 -17.03 -4.59
C GLY A 15 -7.06 -16.10 -5.06
N SER A 16 -7.79 -15.44 -4.16
CA SER A 16 -8.83 -14.43 -4.52
C SER A 16 -8.34 -13.00 -4.39
N ASP A 17 -7.43 -12.75 -3.44
CA ASP A 17 -6.99 -11.40 -3.09
C ASP A 17 -5.47 -11.33 -3.00
N ARG A 18 -4.94 -10.14 -3.30
CA ARG A 18 -3.56 -9.72 -3.04
C ARG A 18 -3.59 -8.65 -1.96
N PHE A 19 -2.74 -8.80 -0.96
CA PHE A 19 -2.57 -7.88 0.16
C PHE A 19 -1.19 -7.26 0.02
N VAL A 20 -1.14 -5.96 -0.24
CA VAL A 20 0.10 -5.20 -0.38
C VAL A 20 0.30 -4.35 0.86
N PHE A 21 1.34 -4.67 1.62
CA PHE A 21 1.79 -3.92 2.77
C PHE A 21 2.81 -2.90 2.29
N VAL A 22 2.53 -1.62 2.51
CA VAL A 22 3.47 -0.53 2.23
C VAL A 22 3.93 0.03 3.55
N ILE A 23 5.20 -0.19 3.87
CA ILE A 23 5.83 0.19 5.14
C ILE A 23 6.76 1.36 4.85
N ASN A 24 6.35 2.57 5.24
CA ASN A 24 7.13 3.77 5.02
C ASN A 24 7.92 4.13 6.29
N ARG A 25 9.23 3.87 6.28
CA ARG A 25 10.16 4.26 7.37
C ARG A 25 10.84 5.60 7.15
N SER A 26 10.50 6.31 6.06
CA SER A 26 11.04 7.63 5.80
C SER A 26 10.36 8.70 6.65
N GLU A 27 10.93 9.90 6.61
CA GLU A 27 10.38 11.10 7.24
C GLU A 27 9.37 11.86 6.33
N HIS A 28 9.04 11.30 5.17
CA HIS A 28 8.16 11.94 4.18
C HIS A 28 6.99 11.05 3.79
N GLU A 29 5.86 11.65 3.40
CA GLU A 29 4.78 10.90 2.78
C GLU A 29 5.21 10.35 1.42
N VAL A 30 4.77 9.13 1.10
CA VAL A 30 4.97 8.52 -0.22
C VAL A 30 3.63 8.14 -0.84
N SER A 31 3.57 8.17 -2.17
CA SER A 31 2.39 7.76 -2.94
C SER A 31 2.66 6.40 -3.59
N PHE A 32 1.91 5.38 -3.15
CA PHE A 32 1.95 4.04 -3.70
C PHE A 32 0.86 3.86 -4.75
N SER A 33 1.23 3.44 -5.96
CA SER A 33 0.25 3.18 -7.02
C SER A 33 -0.47 1.85 -6.82
N GLY A 34 -1.80 1.88 -6.77
CA GLY A 34 -2.63 0.68 -6.63
C GLY A 34 -4.12 1.03 -6.59
N THR A 35 -4.97 0.04 -6.82
CA THR A 35 -6.44 0.19 -6.76
C THR A 35 -7.03 -0.94 -5.92
N GLY A 36 -7.82 -0.60 -4.89
CA GLY A 36 -8.31 -1.59 -3.95
C GLY A 36 -8.97 -1.00 -2.71
N THR A 37 -8.99 -1.76 -1.63
CA THR A 37 -9.45 -1.29 -0.30
C THR A 37 -8.24 -1.10 0.60
N GLU A 38 -8.07 0.08 1.18
CA GLU A 38 -7.12 0.30 2.27
C GLU A 38 -7.73 -0.25 3.57
N LEU A 39 -7.08 -1.22 4.21
CA LEU A 39 -7.70 -1.99 5.30
C LEU A 39 -7.63 -1.33 6.68
N THR A 40 -6.77 -0.33 6.89
CA THR A 40 -6.65 0.39 8.16
C THR A 40 -7.68 1.51 8.32
N THR A 41 -8.18 2.06 7.21
CA THR A 41 -9.22 3.09 7.16
C THR A 41 -10.54 2.58 6.60
N GLY A 42 -10.50 1.56 5.73
CA GLY A 42 -11.65 1.04 5.00
C GLY A 42 -11.91 1.75 3.67
N ASP A 43 -11.10 2.76 3.32
CA ASP A 43 -11.32 3.59 2.13
C ASP A 43 -11.06 2.82 0.83
N HIS A 44 -11.80 3.21 -0.22
CA HIS A 44 -11.48 2.78 -1.57
C HIS A 44 -10.36 3.63 -2.14
N VAL A 45 -9.31 2.98 -2.63
CA VAL A 45 -8.21 3.61 -3.35
C VAL A 45 -8.38 3.36 -4.83
N ASP A 46 -8.34 4.43 -5.63
CA ASP A 46 -8.30 4.35 -7.08
C ASP A 46 -7.05 5.06 -7.62
N GLY A 47 -6.00 4.27 -7.86
CA GLY A 47 -4.77 4.72 -8.50
C GLY A 47 -3.63 5.11 -7.55
N ALA A 48 -3.90 5.78 -6.42
CA ALA A 48 -2.86 6.26 -5.51
C ALA A 48 -3.24 6.17 -4.04
N LEU A 49 -2.43 5.46 -3.26
CA LEU A 49 -2.50 5.34 -1.81
C LEU A 49 -1.43 6.22 -1.17
N ALA A 50 -1.86 7.23 -0.41
CA ALA A 50 -0.96 8.01 0.43
C ALA A 50 -0.53 7.19 1.66
N VAL A 51 0.79 7.10 1.87
CA VAL A 51 1.39 6.41 3.02
C VAL A 51 2.21 7.44 3.80
N PRO A 52 1.67 7.96 4.92
CA PRO A 52 2.36 8.97 5.73
C PRO A 52 3.75 8.51 6.21
N ALA A 53 4.58 9.48 6.58
CA ALA A 53 5.87 9.23 7.22
C ALA A 53 5.72 8.33 8.45
N GLY A 54 6.57 7.31 8.58
CA GLY A 54 6.53 6.35 9.69
C GLY A 54 5.31 5.43 9.73
N ALA A 55 4.43 5.45 8.73
CA ALA A 55 3.18 4.70 8.74
C ALA A 55 3.24 3.41 7.90
N VAL A 56 2.27 2.53 8.17
CA VAL A 56 1.98 1.35 7.36
C VAL A 56 0.57 1.46 6.81
N ARG A 57 0.40 1.13 5.54
CA ARG A 57 -0.91 0.92 4.91
C ARG A 57 -0.99 -0.46 4.30
N VAL A 58 -2.21 -1.00 4.22
CA VAL A 58 -2.47 -2.32 3.64
C VAL A 58 -3.53 -2.22 2.57
N LEU A 59 -3.12 -2.38 1.32
CA LEU A 59 -4.04 -2.39 0.18
C LEU A 59 -4.46 -3.82 -0.13
N ARG A 60 -5.76 -4.12 -0.05
CA ARG A 60 -6.34 -5.34 -0.59
C ARG A 60 -6.82 -5.10 -2.01
N GLU A 61 -6.29 -5.86 -2.94
CA GLU A 61 -6.65 -5.87 -4.36
C GLU A 61 -7.27 -7.23 -4.70
N ARG A 62 -8.32 -7.25 -5.51
CA ARG A 62 -8.87 -8.51 -6.01
C ARG A 62 -8.02 -9.04 -7.15
N ILE A 63 -7.64 -10.31 -7.06
CA ILE A 63 -7.05 -11.05 -8.17
C ILE A 63 -8.21 -11.50 -9.06
N ARG A 64 -8.11 -11.21 -10.36
CA ARG A 64 -9.07 -11.71 -11.35
C ARG A 64 -8.73 -13.13 -11.75
#